data_AF-A0A9D8NG70-F1
#
_entry.id   AF-A0A9D8NG70-F1
#
_cell.length_a   1.000
_cell.length_b   1.000
_cell.length_c   1.000
_cell.angle_alpha   90.00
_cell.angle_beta   90.00
_cell.angle_gamma   90.00
#
_symmetry.space_group_name_H-M   'P 1'
#
loop_
_entity.id
_entity.type
_entity.pdbx_description
1 polymer ?
#
loop_
_entity_poly.entity_id
_entity_poly.type
_entity_poly.pdbx_seq_one_letter_code
_entity_poly.pdbx_strand_id
1 'polypeptide(L)'
;MKQVDYSRCYHQGIRVPNLERAMSELGESLGVTWCEPQTREQNVWLRGEGEKKLPLRFTYSAEGPQHIELLEGAVGSIWDGRSNPGLHHVGLWSDDVAGESLALVERGWTIVMAQAPPEKNYGAFTYVQPPSGLVVELVWSAIKPMFDRWFAGGPLG
;
A
#
# COMPACT_ATOMS: atom_id res chain seq x y z
N MET A 1 -5.80 11.49 22.19
CA MET A 1 -5.82 10.60 21.02
C MET A 1 -4.42 10.47 20.48
N LYS A 2 -3.93 9.24 20.25
CA LYS A 2 -2.57 9.00 19.74
C LYS A 2 -2.50 9.48 18.29
N GLN A 3 -1.47 10.24 17.96
CA GLN A 3 -1.21 10.70 16.60
C GLN A 3 -0.51 9.58 15.81
N VAL A 4 -0.83 9.43 14.53
CA VAL A 4 -0.08 8.54 13.63
C VAL A 4 1.38 8.99 13.59
N ASP A 5 2.29 8.06 13.86
CA ASP A 5 3.73 8.31 13.89
C ASP A 5 4.33 8.13 12.49
N TYR A 6 4.62 9.25 11.81
CA TYR A 6 5.17 9.23 10.46
C TYR A 6 6.56 8.56 10.37
N SER A 7 7.31 8.46 11.47
CA SER A 7 8.60 7.75 11.48
C SER A 7 8.46 6.25 11.26
N ARG A 8 7.23 5.70 11.37
CA ARG A 8 6.90 4.31 11.03
C ARG A 8 6.58 4.08 9.56
N CYS A 9 6.75 5.11 8.72
CA CYS A 9 6.76 4.93 7.26
C CYS A 9 7.77 3.84 6.92
N TYR A 10 7.45 2.95 5.98
CA TYR A 10 8.37 1.90 5.54
C TYR A 10 8.33 1.68 4.03
N HIS A 11 7.34 2.20 3.30
CA HIS A 11 7.35 2.13 1.85
C HIS A 11 6.68 3.30 1.14
N GLN A 12 6.99 3.41 -0.15
CA GLN A 12 6.38 4.31 -1.11
C GLN A 12 5.78 3.49 -2.25
N GLY A 13 4.45 3.48 -2.35
CA GLY A 13 3.73 2.79 -3.41
C GLY A 13 3.74 3.60 -4.70
N ILE A 14 4.22 3.01 -5.80
CA ILE A 14 4.32 3.62 -7.11
C ILE A 14 3.47 2.82 -8.08
N ARG A 15 2.48 3.49 -8.69
CA ARG A 15 1.71 2.89 -9.79
C ARG A 15 2.55 2.86 -11.05
N VAL A 16 2.63 1.70 -11.68
CA VAL A 16 3.37 1.49 -12.92
C VAL A 16 2.47 0.82 -13.96
N PRO A 17 2.62 1.17 -15.25
CA PRO A 17 1.81 0.58 -16.31
C PRO A 17 2.22 -0.87 -16.63
N ASN A 18 3.44 -1.27 -16.28
CA ASN A 18 3.99 -2.60 -16.47
C ASN A 18 5.05 -2.87 -15.40
N LEU A 19 4.88 -3.96 -14.63
CA LEU A 19 5.72 -4.24 -13.47
C LEU A 19 7.16 -4.57 -13.85
N GLU A 20 7.37 -5.49 -14.80
CA GLU A 20 8.71 -5.97 -15.19
C GLU A 20 9.57 -4.84 -15.77
N ARG A 21 8.99 -4.00 -16.62
CA ARG A 21 9.68 -2.83 -17.18
C ARG A 21 10.13 -1.88 -16.08
N ALA A 22 9.25 -1.54 -15.14
CA ALA A 22 9.59 -0.64 -14.04
C ALA A 22 10.64 -1.24 -13.11
N MET A 23 10.57 -2.56 -12.84
CA MET A 23 11.61 -3.26 -12.08
C MET A 23 12.98 -3.16 -12.74
N SER A 24 13.07 -3.39 -14.05
CA SER A 24 14.34 -3.26 -14.80
C SER A 24 14.86 -1.82 -14.78
N GLU A 25 14.01 -0.85 -15.14
CA GLU A 25 14.39 0.57 -15.23
C GLU A 25 14.86 1.14 -13.88
N LEU A 26 14.12 0.88 -12.80
CA LEU A 26 14.42 1.41 -11.48
C LEU A 26 15.48 0.59 -10.74
N GLY A 27 15.47 -0.74 -10.88
CA GLY A 27 16.41 -1.63 -10.20
C GLY A 27 17.86 -1.32 -10.57
N GLU A 28 18.15 -1.27 -11.87
CA GLU A 28 19.50 -0.96 -12.36
C GLU A 28 19.91 0.49 -12.03
N SER A 29 19.00 1.44 -12.22
CA SER A 29 19.30 2.87 -12.07
C SER A 29 19.46 3.32 -10.62
N LEU A 30 18.72 2.71 -9.69
CA LEU A 30 18.71 3.06 -8.27
C LEU A 30 19.51 2.09 -7.39
N GLY A 31 20.05 1.01 -7.96
CA GLY A 31 20.84 0.02 -7.24
C GLY A 31 20.03 -0.78 -6.21
N VAL A 32 18.77 -1.08 -6.53
CA VAL A 32 17.88 -1.89 -5.69
C VAL A 32 17.61 -3.23 -6.34
N THR A 33 17.44 -4.25 -5.51
CA THR A 33 16.97 -5.58 -5.93
C THR A 33 15.50 -5.75 -5.55
N TRP A 34 14.80 -6.63 -6.26
CA TRP A 34 13.37 -6.84 -6.08
C TRP A 34 13.10 -8.14 -5.36
N CYS A 35 12.12 -8.11 -4.45
CA CYS A 35 11.54 -9.33 -3.92
C CYS A 35 10.75 -10.06 -5.02
N GLU A 36 10.46 -11.35 -4.81
CA GLU A 36 9.68 -12.14 -5.78
C GLU A 36 8.32 -11.48 -6.05
N PRO A 37 7.98 -11.12 -7.30
CA PRO A 37 6.71 -10.47 -7.63
C PRO A 37 5.49 -11.30 -7.23
N GLN A 38 4.46 -10.61 -6.77
CA GLN A 38 3.22 -11.21 -6.32
C GLN A 38 2.09 -10.87 -7.28
N THR A 39 1.26 -11.86 -7.61
CA THR A 39 -0.02 -11.67 -8.28
C THR A 39 -1.12 -12.12 -7.32
N ARG A 40 -2.07 -11.23 -7.01
CA ARG A 40 -3.16 -11.49 -6.05
C ARG A 40 -4.47 -10.89 -6.55
N GLU A 41 -5.58 -11.51 -6.13
CA GLU A 41 -6.88 -10.83 -6.09
C GLU A 41 -7.05 -10.16 -4.72
N GLN A 42 -7.06 -8.83 -4.70
CA GLN A 42 -7.22 -8.06 -3.48
C GLN A 42 -8.69 -7.85 -3.17
N ASN A 43 -9.12 -8.28 -1.98
CA ASN A 43 -10.38 -7.81 -1.42
C ASN A 43 -10.17 -6.38 -0.94
N VAL A 44 -11.02 -5.47 -1.40
CA VAL A 44 -11.03 -4.08 -0.97
C VAL A 44 -12.45 -3.61 -0.74
N TRP A 45 -12.61 -2.60 0.10
CA TRP A 45 -13.79 -1.76 0.18
C TRP A 45 -13.40 -0.36 -0.32
N LEU A 46 -14.13 0.14 -1.32
CA LEU A 46 -13.94 1.48 -1.87
C LEU A 46 -15.06 2.39 -1.36
N ARG A 47 -14.70 3.59 -0.90
CA ARG A 47 -15.68 4.54 -0.39
C ARG A 47 -16.66 4.92 -1.50
N GLY A 48 -17.95 4.72 -1.25
CA GLY A 48 -19.02 5.02 -2.20
C GLY A 48 -19.29 3.92 -3.25
N GLU A 49 -18.42 2.92 -3.35
CA GLU A 49 -18.58 1.81 -4.31
C GLU A 49 -18.76 0.44 -3.63
N GLY A 50 -18.38 0.29 -2.36
CA GLY A 50 -18.54 -0.93 -1.58
C GLY A 50 -17.40 -1.95 -1.77
N GLU A 51 -17.66 -3.20 -1.40
CA GLU A 51 -16.68 -4.29 -1.52
C GLU A 51 -16.44 -4.66 -2.99
N LYS A 52 -15.16 -4.82 -3.36
CA LYS A 52 -14.70 -5.28 -4.68
C LYS A 52 -13.56 -6.29 -4.54
N LYS A 53 -13.35 -7.06 -5.59
CA LYS A 53 -12.12 -7.82 -5.82
C LYS A 53 -11.40 -7.21 -7.01
N LEU A 54 -10.15 -6.81 -6.81
CA LEU A 54 -9.33 -6.18 -7.84
C LEU A 54 -8.04 -6.98 -8.02
N PRO A 55 -7.68 -7.40 -9.24
CA PRO A 55 -6.40 -8.02 -9.48
C PRO A 55 -5.29 -6.98 -9.33
N LEU A 56 -4.22 -7.38 -8.64
CA LEU A 56 -3.04 -6.56 -8.40
C LEU A 56 -1.78 -7.41 -8.56
N ARG A 57 -0.84 -6.90 -9.35
CA ARG A 57 0.54 -7.39 -9.40
C ARG A 57 1.43 -6.38 -8.68
N PHE A 58 2.29 -6.85 -7.79
CA PHE A 58 3.14 -5.95 -7.02
C PHE A 58 4.46 -6.60 -6.59
N THR A 59 5.47 -5.77 -6.31
CA THR A 59 6.70 -6.18 -5.64
C THR A 59 7.26 -5.02 -4.81
N TYR A 60 8.17 -5.33 -3.89
CA TYR A 60 8.90 -4.38 -3.07
C TYR A 60 10.39 -4.50 -3.36
N SER A 61 11.13 -3.40 -3.27
CA SER A 61 12.59 -3.46 -3.20
C SER A 61 13.04 -4.16 -1.92
N ALA A 62 14.11 -4.94 -1.96
CA ALA A 62 14.62 -5.66 -0.81
C ALA A 62 15.36 -4.72 0.17
N GLU A 63 16.07 -3.73 -0.37
CA GLU A 63 16.85 -2.78 0.42
C GLU A 63 15.93 -1.83 1.21
N GLY A 64 16.26 -1.67 2.50
CA GLY A 64 15.54 -0.82 3.44
C GLY A 64 16.40 0.29 4.04
N PRO A 65 15.89 1.03 5.04
CA PRO A 65 14.66 0.76 5.81
C PRO A 65 13.37 1.30 5.17
N GLN A 66 13.47 2.05 4.06
CA GLN A 66 12.33 2.43 3.22
C GLN A 66 12.38 1.62 1.93
N HIS A 67 11.25 1.02 1.56
CA HIS A 67 11.12 0.18 0.39
C HIS A 67 10.35 0.91 -0.71
N ILE A 68 10.72 0.63 -1.97
CA ILE A 68 9.93 1.02 -3.13
C ILE A 68 8.93 -0.09 -3.38
N GLU A 69 7.64 0.20 -3.35
CA GLU A 69 6.61 -0.73 -3.82
C GLU A 69 6.21 -0.35 -5.24
N LEU A 70 6.20 -1.32 -6.15
CA LEU A 70 5.66 -1.16 -7.49
C LEU A 70 4.31 -1.87 -7.60
N LEU A 71 3.32 -1.18 -8.18
CA LEU A 71 1.93 -1.64 -8.30
C LEU A 71 1.50 -1.59 -9.77
N GLU A 72 1.17 -2.74 -10.34
CA GLU A 72 0.50 -2.87 -11.63
C GLU A 72 -0.95 -3.35 -11.38
N GLY A 73 -1.86 -2.38 -11.24
CA GLY A 73 -3.28 -2.62 -10.99
C GLY A 73 -4.10 -2.84 -12.28
N ALA A 74 -5.34 -3.29 -12.11
CA ALA A 74 -6.33 -3.47 -13.18
C ALA A 74 -6.70 -2.16 -13.90
N VAL A 75 -7.21 -2.24 -15.12
CA VAL A 75 -7.67 -1.06 -15.90
C VAL A 75 -8.78 -0.33 -15.15
N GLY A 76 -8.65 0.98 -14.98
CA GLY A 76 -9.62 1.84 -14.30
C GLY A 76 -9.66 1.67 -12.76
N SER A 77 -8.80 0.84 -12.18
CA SER A 77 -8.69 0.69 -10.73
C SER A 77 -7.93 1.85 -10.08
N ILE A 78 -8.03 1.97 -8.74
CA ILE A 78 -7.23 2.92 -7.95
C ILE A 78 -5.70 2.76 -8.13
N TRP A 79 -5.28 1.56 -8.55
CA TRP A 79 -3.89 1.21 -8.82
C TRP A 79 -3.52 1.24 -10.31
N ASP A 80 -4.35 1.80 -11.18
CA ASP A 80 -4.08 1.83 -12.62
C ASP A 80 -2.96 2.83 -13.00
N GLY A 81 -1.74 2.32 -13.13
CA GLY A 81 -0.57 3.09 -13.58
C GLY A 81 -0.57 3.47 -15.07
N ARG A 82 -1.50 2.96 -15.89
CA ARG A 82 -1.62 3.36 -17.31
C ARG A 82 -2.33 4.70 -17.45
N SER A 83 -3.21 5.03 -16.51
CA SER A 83 -3.91 6.32 -16.47
C SER A 83 -3.23 7.33 -15.53
N ASN A 84 -2.67 6.87 -14.41
CA ASN A 84 -2.05 7.74 -13.41
C ASN A 84 -0.74 7.13 -12.84
N PRO A 85 0.35 7.08 -13.63
CA PRO A 85 1.63 6.54 -13.16
C PRO A 85 2.27 7.43 -12.08
N GLY A 86 3.17 6.85 -11.29
CA GLY A 86 4.00 7.57 -10.32
C GLY A 86 3.60 7.30 -8.87
N LEU A 87 4.17 8.10 -7.95
CA LEU A 87 3.97 7.95 -6.52
C LEU A 87 2.48 8.05 -6.17
N HIS A 88 1.98 7.03 -5.50
CA HIS A 88 0.57 6.87 -5.13
C HIS A 88 0.33 7.13 -3.66
N HIS A 89 1.09 6.48 -2.78
CA HIS A 89 0.92 6.57 -1.34
C HIS A 89 2.24 6.36 -0.59
N VAL A 90 2.23 6.69 0.69
CA VAL A 90 3.25 6.30 1.67
C VAL A 90 2.63 5.33 2.66
N GLY A 91 3.32 4.24 2.97
CA GLY A 91 2.83 3.21 3.87
C GLY A 91 3.51 3.22 5.21
N LEU A 92 2.71 3.21 6.26
CA LEU A 92 3.13 3.31 7.65
C LEU A 92 2.63 2.08 8.43
N TRP A 93 3.50 1.53 9.28
CA TRP A 93 3.07 0.52 10.24
C TRP A 93 2.14 1.11 11.29
N SER A 94 1.05 0.41 11.57
CA SER A 94 0.03 0.77 12.56
C SER A 94 -0.29 -0.43 13.45
N ASP A 95 -0.37 -0.20 14.76
CA ASP A 95 -0.77 -1.25 15.71
C ASP A 95 -2.30 -1.35 15.86
N ASP A 96 -3.02 -0.33 15.36
CA ASP A 96 -4.48 -0.21 15.41
C ASP A 96 -4.97 0.54 14.15
N VAL A 97 -5.03 -0.19 13.03
CA VAL A 97 -5.41 0.38 11.71
C VAL A 97 -6.78 1.05 11.77
N ALA A 98 -7.75 0.41 12.41
CA ALA A 98 -9.12 0.91 12.49
C ALA A 98 -9.19 2.17 13.36
N GLY A 99 -8.63 2.14 14.57
CA GLY A 99 -8.65 3.27 15.49
C GLY A 99 -7.88 4.48 14.95
N GLU A 100 -6.70 4.29 14.36
CA GLU A 100 -5.90 5.37 13.79
C GLU A 100 -6.57 5.98 12.55
N SER A 101 -7.17 5.16 11.68
CA SER A 101 -7.97 5.65 10.54
C SER A 101 -9.16 6.48 10.98
N LEU A 102 -9.93 6.02 11.97
CA LEU A 102 -11.08 6.76 12.50
C LEU A 102 -10.64 8.07 13.17
N ALA A 103 -9.54 8.08 13.91
CA ALA A 103 -8.99 9.29 14.50
C ALA A 103 -8.53 10.32 13.45
N LEU A 104 -8.08 9.88 12.26
CA LEU A 104 -7.80 10.77 11.13
C LEU A 104 -9.09 11.30 10.50
N VAL A 105 -10.12 10.45 10.36
CA VAL A 105 -11.43 10.87 9.86
C VAL A 105 -12.06 11.95 10.75
N GLU A 106 -11.97 11.83 12.07
CA GLU A 106 -12.39 12.87 13.02
C GLU A 106 -11.68 14.21 12.81
N ARG A 107 -10.50 14.20 12.19
CA ARG A 107 -9.71 15.39 11.82
C ARG A 107 -9.98 15.87 10.39
N GLY A 108 -11.02 15.36 9.74
CA GLY A 108 -11.42 15.75 8.39
C GLY A 108 -10.73 15.00 7.26
N TRP A 109 -10.03 13.90 7.54
CA TRP A 109 -9.51 13.01 6.51
C TRP A 109 -10.62 12.08 6.02
N THR A 110 -10.36 11.39 4.90
CA THR A 110 -11.29 10.41 4.32
C THR A 110 -10.59 9.07 4.14
N ILE A 111 -11.21 7.98 4.61
CA ILE A 111 -10.84 6.62 4.17
C ILE A 111 -11.33 6.47 2.74
N VAL A 112 -10.42 6.42 1.77
CA VAL A 112 -10.75 6.27 0.34
C VAL A 112 -10.83 4.80 -0.07
N MET A 113 -10.09 3.93 0.63
CA MET A 113 -10.09 2.49 0.45
C MET A 113 -9.70 1.78 1.75
N ALA A 114 -10.19 0.56 1.95
CA ALA A 114 -9.78 -0.35 3.02
C ALA A 114 -9.70 -1.78 2.50
N GLN A 115 -9.02 -2.69 3.21
CA GLN A 115 -9.06 -4.12 2.86
C GLN A 115 -10.46 -4.72 3.05
N ALA A 116 -11.15 -4.28 4.10
CA ALA A 116 -12.47 -4.77 4.48
C ALA A 116 -13.42 -3.58 4.70
N PRO A 117 -14.75 -3.79 4.66
CA PRO A 117 -15.71 -2.73 4.92
C PRO A 117 -15.71 -2.32 6.41
N PRO A 118 -16.30 -1.15 6.76
CA PRO A 118 -16.35 -0.65 8.13
C PRO A 118 -16.89 -1.65 9.16
N GLU A 119 -17.87 -2.48 8.77
CA GLU A 119 -18.49 -3.50 9.62
C GLU A 119 -17.52 -4.63 10.01
N LYS A 120 -16.38 -4.73 9.31
CA LYS A 120 -15.28 -5.67 9.57
C LYS A 120 -14.01 -4.95 10.05
N ASN A 121 -14.14 -3.75 10.63
CA ASN A 121 -13.04 -2.94 11.16
C ASN A 121 -11.93 -2.66 10.13
N TYR A 122 -12.28 -2.46 8.87
CA TYR A 122 -11.37 -2.06 7.79
C TYR A 122 -10.28 -3.05 7.38
N GLY A 123 -10.04 -4.11 8.16
CA GLY A 123 -9.06 -5.16 7.87
C GLY A 123 -7.62 -4.76 8.19
N ALA A 124 -6.66 -5.38 7.50
CA ALA A 124 -5.23 -5.23 7.77
C ALA A 124 -4.62 -3.94 7.22
N PHE A 125 -5.31 -3.21 6.33
CA PHE A 125 -4.81 -1.93 5.84
C PHE A 125 -5.92 -0.99 5.34
N THR A 126 -5.60 0.30 5.31
CA THR A 126 -6.48 1.38 4.85
C THR A 126 -5.70 2.46 4.13
N TYR A 127 -6.29 3.05 3.10
CA TYR A 127 -5.86 4.33 2.52
C TYR A 127 -6.70 5.47 3.08
N VAL A 128 -6.03 6.40 3.76
CA VAL A 128 -6.61 7.62 4.33
C VAL A 128 -5.98 8.84 3.67
N GLN A 129 -6.80 9.82 3.32
CA GLN A 129 -6.38 10.98 2.55
C GLN A 129 -6.95 12.28 3.16
N PRO A 130 -6.11 13.30 3.44
CA PRO A 130 -6.58 14.63 3.78
C PRO A 130 -7.07 15.36 2.52
N PRO A 131 -7.82 16.48 2.67
CA PRO A 131 -8.20 17.31 1.52
C PRO A 131 -7.02 17.82 0.68
N SER A 132 -5.81 17.89 1.25
CA SER A 132 -4.58 18.30 0.56
C SER A 132 -3.96 17.22 -0.33
N GLY A 133 -4.40 15.97 -0.22
CA GLY A 133 -4.18 14.94 -1.25
C GLY A 133 -3.17 13.83 -0.96
N LEU A 134 -2.31 13.90 0.05
CA LEU A 134 -1.39 12.78 0.35
C LEU A 134 -2.17 11.53 0.76
N VAL A 135 -2.04 10.43 0.03
CA VAL A 135 -2.59 9.14 0.47
C VAL A 135 -1.61 8.50 1.45
N VAL A 136 -2.08 8.26 2.66
CA VAL A 136 -1.37 7.51 3.70
C VAL A 136 -2.01 6.13 3.79
N GLU A 137 -1.20 5.10 3.62
CA GLU A 137 -1.58 3.73 3.93
C GLU A 137 -1.20 3.41 5.38
N LEU A 138 -2.17 2.97 6.18
CA LEU A 138 -1.91 2.36 7.47
C LEU A 138 -1.96 0.85 7.30
N VAL A 139 -0.89 0.16 7.70
CA VAL A 139 -0.71 -1.29 7.53
C VAL A 139 -0.53 -1.95 8.89
N TRP A 140 -1.25 -3.03 9.15
CA TRP A 140 -1.23 -3.72 10.43
C TRP A 140 0.16 -4.28 10.76
N SER A 141 0.79 -3.74 11.80
CA SER A 141 2.18 -4.02 12.17
C SER A 141 2.45 -5.49 12.50
N ALA A 142 1.43 -6.27 12.86
CA ALA A 142 1.59 -7.70 13.13
C ALA A 142 2.03 -8.50 11.89
N ILE A 143 1.84 -7.98 10.67
CA ILE A 143 2.32 -8.63 9.44
C ILE A 143 3.77 -8.29 9.12
N LYS A 144 4.41 -7.35 9.85
CA LYS A 144 5.79 -6.94 9.61
C LYS A 144 6.78 -8.11 9.56
N PRO A 145 6.74 -9.13 10.44
CA PRO A 145 7.67 -10.26 10.36
C PRO A 145 7.54 -11.07 9.05
N MET A 146 6.37 -11.07 8.41
CA MET A 146 6.19 -11.68 7.10
C MET A 146 6.88 -10.86 6.01
N PHE A 147 6.74 -9.53 6.03
CA PHE A 147 7.44 -8.63 5.11
C PHE A 147 8.95 -8.68 5.32
N ASP A 148 9.44 -8.68 6.56
CA ASP A 148 10.87 -8.78 6.88
C ASP A 148 11.50 -10.05 6.27
N ARG A 149 10.77 -11.18 6.27
CA ARG A 149 11.22 -12.41 5.61
C ARG A 149 11.26 -12.26 4.09
N TRP A 150 10.26 -11.62 3.50
CA TRP A 150 10.18 -11.41 2.06
C TRP A 150 11.30 -10.48 1.57
N PHE A 151 11.56 -9.38 2.29
CA PHE A 151 12.68 -8.47 2.03
C PHE A 151 14.05 -9.17 2.14
N ALA A 152 14.16 -10.18 3.00
CA ALA A 152 15.36 -11.02 3.11
C ALA A 152 15.45 -12.13 2.03
N GLY A 153 14.58 -12.11 1.01
CA GLY A 153 14.56 -13.08 -0.08
C GLY A 153 13.74 -14.36 0.17
N GLY A 154 13.00 -14.42 1.29
CA GLY A 154 12.04 -15.49 1.55
C GLY A 154 10.71 -15.30 0.80
N PRO A 155 9.76 -16.26 0.88
CA PRO A 155 8.44 -16.10 0.27
C PRO A 155 7.53 -15.13 1.05
N LEU A 156 6.62 -14.46 0.32
CA LEU A 156 5.50 -13.70 0.90
C LEU A 156 4.28 -14.61 1.10
N GLY A 157 4.30 -15.37 2.20
CA GLY A 157 3.21 -16.30 2.58
C GLY A 157 3.74 -17.62 3.09
#